data_AF-A0A5C5FZZ4-F1
#
_entry.id   AF-A0A5C5FZZ4-F1
#
_cell.length_a   1.000
_cell.length_b   1.000
_cell.length_c   1.000
_cell.angle_alpha   90.00
_cell.angle_beta   90.00
_cell.angle_gamma   90.00
#
_symmetry.space_group_name_H-M   'P 1'
#
loop_
_entity.id
_entity.type
_entity.pdbx_description
1 polymer ?
#
loop_
_entity_poly.entity_id
_entity_poly.type
_entity_poly.pdbx_seq_one_letter_code
_entity_poly.pdbx_strand_id
1 'polypeptide(L)'
;MAPAQLELFKFTLYVFAPVATMLHYGDPDWYERWVGPHRADYRKEDIKQVEPPRDTNELKAELARLREERLARKAHKDSAIAAMDERPRI
;
A
#
# COMPACT_ATOMS: atom_id res chain seq x y z
N MET A 1 -42.61 26.62 -12.55
CA MET A 1 -42.01 25.67 -13.51
C MET A 1 -40.55 25.32 -13.23
N ALA A 2 -39.76 26.15 -12.51
CA ALA A 2 -38.33 25.91 -12.26
C ALA A 2 -37.93 24.75 -11.29
N PRO A 3 -38.68 24.37 -10.24
CA PRO A 3 -38.17 23.42 -9.24
C PRO A 3 -38.01 21.98 -9.78
N ALA A 4 -38.99 21.49 -10.55
CA ALA A 4 -38.94 20.15 -11.12
C ALA A 4 -37.79 19.96 -12.13
N GLN A 5 -37.43 21.01 -12.88
CA GLN A 5 -36.31 20.95 -13.83
C GLN A 5 -34.95 20.85 -13.11
N LEU A 6 -34.80 21.55 -11.98
CA LEU A 6 -33.59 21.48 -11.17
C LEU A 6 -33.44 20.10 -10.51
N GLU A 7 -34.54 19.51 -10.05
CA GLU A 7 -34.55 18.16 -9.49
C GLU A 7 -34.18 17.10 -10.53
N LEU A 8 -34.74 17.20 -11.75
CA LEU A 8 -34.38 16.31 -12.85
C LEU A 8 -32.91 16.42 -13.24
N PHE A 9 -32.36 17.65 -13.29
CA PHE A 9 -30.94 17.87 -13.56
C PHE A 9 -30.04 17.23 -12.50
N LYS A 10 -30.32 17.47 -11.22
CA LYS A 10 -29.56 16.88 -10.11
C LYS A 10 -29.62 15.35 -10.13
N PHE A 11 -30.81 14.79 -10.36
CA PHE A 11 -30.99 13.35 -10.46
C PHE A 11 -30.15 12.78 -11.61
N THR A 12 -30.21 13.41 -12.77
CA THR A 12 -29.40 13.01 -13.94
C THR A 12 -27.92 13.08 -13.61
N LEU A 13 -27.45 14.17 -13.00
CA LEU A 13 -26.05 14.29 -12.62
C LEU A 13 -25.63 13.19 -11.63
N TYR A 14 -26.43 12.90 -10.61
CA TYR A 14 -26.11 11.87 -9.63
C TYR A 14 -26.10 10.46 -10.18
N VAL A 15 -26.94 10.16 -11.17
CA VAL A 15 -26.96 8.84 -11.83
C VAL A 15 -25.84 8.73 -12.86
N PHE A 16 -25.69 9.74 -13.73
CA PHE A 16 -24.79 9.63 -14.87
C PHE A 16 -23.34 10.02 -14.55
N ALA A 17 -23.07 10.86 -13.55
CA ALA A 17 -21.68 11.15 -13.16
C ALA A 17 -20.89 9.90 -12.74
N PRO A 18 -21.38 9.03 -11.82
CA PRO A 18 -20.64 7.81 -11.48
C PRO A 18 -20.58 6.82 -12.64
N VAL A 19 -21.62 6.72 -13.47
CA VAL A 19 -21.61 5.86 -14.67
C VAL A 19 -20.55 6.32 -15.68
N ALA A 20 -20.49 7.62 -15.97
CA ALA A 20 -19.49 8.18 -16.86
C ALA A 20 -18.07 8.03 -16.30
N THR A 21 -17.92 8.20 -14.98
CA THR A 21 -16.66 7.94 -14.26
C THR A 21 -16.22 6.49 -14.43
N MET A 22 -17.13 5.52 -14.21
CA MET A 22 -16.84 4.10 -14.40
C MET A 22 -16.49 3.75 -15.85
N LEU A 23 -17.17 4.34 -16.83
CA LEU A 23 -16.84 4.12 -18.25
C LEU A 23 -15.47 4.69 -18.62
N HIS A 24 -15.12 5.86 -18.09
CA HIS A 24 -13.84 6.49 -18.40
C HIS A 24 -12.66 5.78 -17.72
N TYR A 25 -12.77 5.52 -16.41
CA TYR A 25 -11.69 4.90 -15.63
C TYR A 25 -11.68 3.37 -15.69
N GLY A 26 -12.78 2.75 -16.13
CA GLY A 26 -12.89 1.32 -16.34
C GLY A 26 -12.42 0.85 -17.72
N ASP A 27 -12.07 1.79 -18.61
CA ASP A 27 -11.45 1.47 -19.90
C ASP A 27 -10.06 0.84 -19.67
N PRO A 28 -9.80 -0.39 -20.14
CA PRO A 28 -8.48 -1.02 -20.04
C PRO A 28 -7.36 -0.17 -20.63
N ASP A 29 -7.63 0.55 -21.72
CA ASP A 29 -6.61 1.36 -22.40
C ASP A 29 -6.24 2.59 -21.56
N TRP A 30 -7.21 3.16 -20.85
CA TRP A 30 -6.95 4.24 -19.88
C TRP A 30 -6.05 3.75 -18.75
N TYR A 31 -6.33 2.57 -18.21
CA TYR A 31 -5.53 1.97 -17.14
C TYR A 31 -4.08 1.74 -17.57
N GLU A 32 -3.86 1.09 -18.72
CA GLU A 32 -2.51 0.79 -19.23
C GLU A 32 -1.72 2.07 -19.53
N ARG A 33 -2.40 3.13 -19.98
CA ARG A 33 -1.73 4.41 -20.30
C ARG A 33 -1.36 5.22 -19.07
N TRP A 34 -2.23 5.26 -18.07
CA TRP A 34 -2.10 6.20 -16.94
C TRP A 34 -1.73 5.55 -15.62
N VAL A 35 -2.08 4.28 -15.40
CA VAL A 35 -1.82 3.58 -14.12
C VAL A 35 -0.69 2.57 -14.27
N GLY A 36 -0.68 1.81 -15.36
CA GLY A 36 0.35 0.79 -15.66
C GLY A 36 1.80 1.26 -15.42
N PRO A 37 2.22 2.43 -15.96
CA PRO A 37 3.60 2.91 -15.83
C PRO A 37 4.02 3.20 -14.38
N HIS A 38 3.06 3.58 -13.53
CA HIS A 38 3.31 3.91 -12.12
C HIS A 38 3.22 2.69 -11.20
N ARG A 39 2.87 1.51 -11.71
CA ARG A 39 2.73 0.30 -10.89
C ARG A 39 4.02 -0.03 -10.12
N ALA A 40 5.16 0.17 -10.76
CA ALA A 40 6.49 -0.09 -10.17
C ALA A 40 6.80 0.84 -8.98
N ASP A 41 6.22 2.04 -8.93
CA ASP A 41 6.42 3.00 -7.83
C ASP A 41 5.78 2.50 -6.51
N TYR A 42 4.66 1.79 -6.62
CA TYR A 42 3.91 1.26 -5.48
C TYR A 42 4.25 -0.19 -5.17
N ARG A 43 4.59 -0.97 -6.20
CA ARG A 43 4.92 -2.39 -6.08
C ARG A 43 6.26 -2.66 -6.74
N LYS A 44 7.29 -2.71 -5.91
CA LYS A 44 8.63 -3.17 -6.26
C LYS A 44 8.59 -4.64 -6.68
N GLU A 45 8.81 -4.90 -7.97
CA GLU A 45 8.79 -6.24 -8.56
C GLU A 45 9.99 -7.10 -8.14
N ASP A 46 11.09 -6.45 -7.77
CA ASP A 46 12.35 -7.05 -7.32
C ASP A 46 12.28 -7.59 -5.88
N ILE A 47 11.27 -7.21 -5.10
CA ILE A 47 11.12 -7.64 -3.72
C ILE A 47 10.02 -8.71 -3.64
N LYS A 48 10.36 -9.85 -3.02
CA LYS A 48 9.38 -10.88 -2.67
C LYS A 48 8.28 -10.24 -1.81
N GLN A 49 7.11 -10.09 -2.38
CA GLN A 49 5.94 -9.56 -1.70
C GLN A 49 5.53 -10.56 -0.61
N VAL A 50 5.51 -10.11 0.65
CA VAL A 50 5.01 -10.93 1.74
C VAL A 50 3.50 -10.98 1.62
N GLU A 51 2.96 -12.17 1.38
CA GLU A 51 1.51 -12.34 1.33
C GLU A 51 0.91 -12.00 2.70
N PRO A 52 -0.22 -11.27 2.74
CA PRO A 52 -0.91 -11.02 4.00
C PRO A 52 -1.33 -12.34 4.65
N PRO A 53 -1.22 -12.47 5.99
CA PRO A 53 -1.70 -13.64 6.69
C PRO A 53 -3.22 -13.78 6.48
N ARG A 54 -3.65 -15.00 6.19
CA ARG A 54 -5.03 -15.32 5.80
C ARG A 54 -5.89 -15.69 7.00
N ASP A 55 -5.25 -16.07 8.10
CA ASP A 55 -5.92 -16.36 9.36
C ASP A 55 -5.19 -15.79 10.59
N THR A 56 -5.87 -15.84 11.74
CA THR A 56 -5.38 -15.30 13.01
C THR A 56 -4.17 -16.06 13.56
N ASN A 57 -4.02 -17.35 13.24
CA ASN A 57 -2.92 -18.18 13.73
C ASN A 57 -1.63 -17.84 12.96
N GLU A 58 -1.72 -17.73 11.63
CA GLU A 58 -0.66 -17.23 10.74
C GLU A 58 -0.21 -15.84 11.17
N LEU A 59 -1.16 -14.94 11.49
CA LEU A 59 -0.83 -13.60 11.96
C LEU A 59 -0.01 -13.62 13.26
N LYS A 60 -0.41 -14.44 14.23
CA LYS A 60 0.31 -14.58 15.51
C LYS A 60 1.72 -15.16 15.30
N ALA A 61 1.85 -16.15 14.43
CA ALA A 61 3.12 -16.77 14.10
C ALA A 61 4.07 -15.76 13.43
N GLU A 62 3.57 -14.98 12.47
CA GLU A 62 4.37 -13.96 11.78
C GLU A 62 4.76 -12.81 12.73
N LEU A 63 3.87 -12.40 13.63
CA LEU A 63 4.19 -11.41 14.66
C LEU A 63 5.28 -11.89 15.63
N ALA A 64 5.28 -13.18 16.00
CA ALA A 64 6.33 -13.77 16.82
C ALA A 64 7.67 -13.74 16.09
N ARG A 65 7.71 -14.20 14.83
CA ARG A 65 8.90 -14.15 13.96
C ARG A 65 9.48 -12.74 13.84
N LEU A 66 8.62 -11.74 13.59
CA LEU A 66 9.05 -10.34 13.46
C LEU A 66 9.59 -9.76 14.78
N ARG A 67 9.06 -10.18 15.92
CA ARG A 67 9.59 -9.77 17.23
C ARG A 67 10.99 -10.34 17.47
N GLU A 68 11.19 -11.62 17.19
CA GLU A 68 12.50 -12.27 17.31
C GLU A 68 13.53 -11.62 16.39
N GLU A 69 13.17 -11.35 15.13
CA GLU A 69 14.05 -10.67 14.17
C GLU A 69 14.44 -9.25 14.63
N ARG A 70 13.53 -8.53 15.29
CA ARG A 70 13.83 -7.22 15.89
C ARG A 70 14.79 -7.32 17.07
N LEU A 71 14.60 -8.30 17.96
CA LEU A 71 15.48 -8.51 19.10
C LEU A 71 16.90 -8.90 18.64
N ALA A 72 17.01 -9.79 17.65
CA ALA A 72 18.29 -10.18 17.06
C ALA A 72 19.02 -8.97 16.42
N ARG A 73 18.32 -8.16 15.62
CA ARG A 73 18.90 -6.93 15.03
C ARG A 73 19.39 -5.96 16.10
N LYS A 74 18.65 -5.80 17.19
CA LYS A 74 19.05 -4.93 18.30
C LYS A 74 20.32 -5.46 18.99
N ALA A 75 20.39 -6.75 19.29
CA ALA A 75 21.57 -7.36 19.88
C ALA A 75 22.83 -7.24 18.98
N HIS A 76 22.67 -7.41 17.66
CA HIS A 76 23.76 -7.19 16.70
C HIS A 76 24.22 -5.72 16.66
N LYS A 77 23.29 -4.77 16.74
CA LYS A 77 23.63 -3.34 16.80
C LYS A 77 24.35 -2.99 18.10
N ASP A 78 23.86 -3.49 19.23
CA ASP A 78 24.42 -3.18 20.55
C ASP A 78 25.84 -3.78 20.70
N SER A 79 26.06 -5.01 20.18
CA SER A 79 27.40 -5.62 20.12
C SER A 79 28.36 -4.89 19.16
N ALA A 80 27.88 -4.43 18.00
CA ALA A 80 28.69 -3.62 17.08
C ALA A 80 29.10 -2.27 17.68
N ILE A 81 28.21 -1.64 18.46
CA ILE A 81 28.49 -0.39 19.17
C ILE A 81 29.52 -0.63 20.29
N ALA A 82 29.37 -1.69 21.08
CA ALA A 82 30.34 -2.06 22.13
C ALA A 82 31.75 -2.34 21.54
N ALA A 83 31.82 -3.06 20.41
CA ALA A 83 33.07 -3.31 19.69
C ALA A 83 33.67 -2.06 18.99
N MET A 84 32.88 -0.99 18.80
CA MET A 84 33.40 0.30 18.34
C MET A 84 33.93 1.16 19.50
N ASP A 85 33.36 1.04 20.70
CA ASP A 85 33.80 1.78 21.89
C ASP A 85 35.10 1.20 22.49
N GLU A 86 35.34 -0.11 22.36
CA GLU A 86 36.58 -0.77 22.79
C GLU A 86 37.79 -0.55 21.86
N ARG A 87 37.62 0.09 20.68
CA ARG A 87 38.75 0.43 19.82
C ARG A 87 39.51 1.64 20.40
N PRO A 88 40.83 1.52 20.67
CA PRO A 88 41.57 2.61 21.28
C PRO A 88 41.56 3.84 20.37
N ARG A 89 41.06 4.97 20.90
CA ARG A 89 41.19 6.28 20.27
C ARG A 89 42.67 6.67 20.30
N ILE A 90 43.31 6.58 19.14
CA ILE A 90 44.69 7.03 18.90
C ILE A 90 44.75 8.55 18.96
#